data_AF-A0A8D8F836-F1
#
_entry.id   AF-A0A8D8F836-F1
#
_cell.length_a   1.000
_cell.length_b   1.000
_cell.length_c   1.000
_cell.angle_alpha   90.00
_cell.angle_beta   90.00
_cell.angle_gamma   90.00
#
_symmetry.space_group_name_H-M   'P 1'
#
loop_
_entity.id
_entity.type
_entity.pdbx_description
1 polymer ?
#
loop_
_entity_poly.entity_id
_entity_poly.type
_entity_poly.pdbx_seq_one_letter_code
_entity_poly.pdbx_strand_id
1 'polypeptide(L)'
;MKLVLTVVVLVGALASTCSGYQVKPKNYTATVEQLQHEYARAEKDFEREFRIWKHTGVKTPRFREMIDSWKVPREERGMELEDLPIQREGQICLLCRSIVGQLMQQRQNGATRDDLFETAYELCTTLQIQEPDVCYGVIEINIDFFIYIFDNRPSLGSDTVCAVIFQSSACILSDPEFLDWSVNVDASGRPVTVSLKLFKIDKIG
;
A
#
# COMPACT_ATOMS: atom_id res chain seq x y z
N MET A 1 17.52 -31.25 38.65
CA MET A 1 17.52 -29.78 38.41
C MET A 1 18.33 -29.37 37.17
N LYS A 2 19.55 -29.87 36.95
CA LYS A 2 20.36 -29.48 35.77
C LYS A 2 19.72 -29.84 34.43
N LEU A 3 19.08 -31.01 34.31
CA LEU A 3 18.43 -31.46 33.07
C LEU A 3 17.23 -30.59 32.63
N VAL A 4 16.43 -30.10 33.58
CA VAL A 4 15.23 -29.30 33.30
C VAL A 4 15.60 -27.91 32.78
N LEU A 5 16.66 -27.32 33.34
CA LEU A 5 17.16 -26.01 32.91
C LEU A 5 17.73 -26.07 31.48
N THR A 6 18.42 -27.16 31.13
CA THR A 6 18.99 -27.35 29.77
C THR A 6 17.90 -27.52 28.71
N VAL A 7 16.79 -28.21 29.03
CA VAL A 7 15.66 -28.37 28.10
C VAL A 7 14.92 -27.05 27.88
N VAL A 8 14.71 -26.24 28.93
CA VAL A 8 14.04 -24.93 28.79
C VAL A 8 14.87 -23.95 27.96
N VAL A 9 16.19 -23.95 28.11
CA VAL A 9 17.10 -23.10 27.33
C VAL A 9 17.18 -23.54 25.87
N LEU A 10 17.14 -24.85 25.58
CA LEU A 10 17.12 -25.37 24.21
C LEU A 10 15.79 -25.10 23.48
N VAL A 11 14.65 -25.17 24.19
CA VAL A 11 13.34 -24.82 23.62
C VAL A 11 13.22 -23.30 23.38
N GLY A 12 13.78 -22.48 24.27
CA GLY A 12 13.83 -21.02 24.09
C GLY A 12 14.74 -20.58 22.92
N ALA A 13 15.83 -21.30 22.67
CA ALA A 13 16.78 -21.01 21.59
C ALA A 13 16.32 -21.49 20.20
N LEU A 14 15.44 -22.50 20.12
CA LEU A 14 14.86 -22.95 18.84
C LEU A 14 13.67 -22.10 18.39
N ALA A 15 13.07 -21.30 19.28
CA ALA A 15 11.96 -20.41 18.94
C ALA A 15 12.40 -19.05 18.37
N SER A 16 13.70 -18.74 18.33
CA SER A 16 14.22 -17.39 18.05
C SER A 16 14.91 -17.22 16.68
N THR A 17 14.83 -18.20 15.77
CA THR A 17 15.45 -18.09 14.43
C THR A 17 14.59 -18.65 13.28
N CYS A 18 13.31 -18.29 13.23
CA CYS A 18 12.52 -18.41 12.00
C CYS A 18 12.11 -17.00 11.56
N SER A 19 12.90 -16.38 10.67
CA SER A 19 12.36 -15.35 9.78
C SER A 19 11.10 -15.92 9.13
N GLY A 20 10.00 -15.19 9.26
CA GLY A 20 8.64 -15.68 9.10
C GLY A 20 8.30 -15.99 7.66
N TYR A 21 8.19 -17.29 7.33
CA TYR A 21 7.19 -17.69 6.35
C TYR A 21 5.87 -17.75 7.10
N GLN A 22 5.09 -16.66 7.10
CA GLN A 22 3.75 -16.71 7.70
C GLN A 22 2.93 -17.79 6.97
N VAL A 23 2.69 -18.91 7.65
CA VAL A 23 1.81 -19.96 7.12
C VAL A 23 0.39 -19.40 7.08
N LYS A 24 -0.12 -19.16 5.88
CA LYS A 24 -1.49 -18.68 5.66
C LYS A 24 -2.48 -19.61 6.38
N PRO A 25 -3.38 -19.10 7.24
CA PRO A 25 -4.34 -19.94 7.96
C PRO A 25 -5.32 -20.64 7.00
N LYS A 26 -5.92 -21.76 7.42
CA LYS A 26 -6.82 -22.57 6.57
C LYS A 26 -7.99 -21.79 5.92
N ASN A 27 -8.48 -20.73 6.55
CA ASN A 27 -9.59 -19.91 6.05
C ASN A 27 -9.15 -18.57 5.46
N TYR A 28 -7.87 -18.42 5.17
CA TYR A 28 -7.24 -17.19 4.70
C TYR A 28 -7.99 -16.54 3.52
N THR A 29 -8.27 -17.29 2.46
CA THR A 29 -8.91 -16.75 1.24
C THR A 29 -10.31 -16.18 1.54
N ALA A 30 -11.11 -16.89 2.34
CA ALA A 30 -12.44 -16.44 2.73
C ALA A 30 -12.38 -15.19 3.62
N THR A 31 -11.39 -15.10 4.51
CA THR A 31 -11.17 -13.90 5.33
C THR A 31 -10.78 -12.70 4.47
N VAL A 32 -9.87 -12.86 3.51
CA VAL A 32 -9.47 -11.77 2.62
C VAL A 32 -10.65 -11.33 1.75
N GLU A 33 -11.43 -12.27 1.19
CA GLU A 33 -12.62 -11.94 0.38
C GLU A 33 -13.66 -11.14 1.18
N GLN A 34 -13.96 -11.55 2.42
CA GLN A 34 -14.86 -10.80 3.30
C GLN A 34 -14.34 -9.38 3.56
N LEU A 35 -13.05 -9.27 3.87
CA LEU A 35 -12.39 -8.00 4.12
C LEU A 35 -12.48 -7.04 2.91
N GLN A 36 -12.28 -7.55 1.69
CA GLN A 36 -12.38 -6.73 0.46
C GLN A 36 -13.77 -6.09 0.28
N HIS A 37 -14.85 -6.81 0.63
CA HIS A 37 -16.20 -6.25 0.56
C HIS A 37 -16.42 -5.15 1.60
N GLU A 38 -15.88 -5.32 2.82
CA GLU A 38 -15.93 -4.30 3.86
C GLU A 38 -15.15 -3.04 3.47
N TYR A 39 -14.05 -3.19 2.72
CA TYR A 39 -13.22 -2.07 2.25
C TYR A 39 -13.97 -1.14 1.31
N ALA A 40 -14.70 -1.67 0.32
CA ALA A 40 -15.42 -0.84 -0.63
C ALA A 40 -16.46 0.09 0.03
N ARG A 41 -17.06 -0.34 1.15
CA ARG A 41 -17.94 0.52 1.96
C ARG A 41 -17.13 1.57 2.72
N ALA A 42 -16.07 1.15 3.39
CA ALA A 42 -15.24 2.03 4.19
C ALA A 42 -14.54 3.13 3.35
N GLU A 43 -14.14 2.82 2.12
CA GLU A 43 -13.57 3.78 1.16
C GLU A 43 -14.59 4.87 0.79
N LYS A 44 -15.84 4.48 0.48
CA LYS A 44 -16.92 5.43 0.16
C LYS A 44 -17.29 6.31 1.36
N ASP A 45 -17.27 5.73 2.56
CA ASP A 45 -17.47 6.49 3.79
C ASP A 45 -16.32 7.48 4.01
N PHE A 46 -15.07 7.05 3.82
CA PHE A 46 -13.91 7.93 3.91
C PHE A 46 -13.97 9.07 2.89
N GLU A 47 -14.26 8.78 1.62
CA GLU A 47 -14.42 9.79 0.57
C GLU A 47 -15.44 10.87 0.97
N ARG A 48 -16.62 10.44 1.45
CA ARG A 48 -17.68 11.36 1.88
C ARG A 48 -17.21 12.28 2.99
N GLU A 49 -16.61 11.70 4.02
CA GLU A 49 -16.16 12.41 5.22
C GLU A 49 -14.97 13.32 4.93
N PHE A 50 -14.02 12.84 4.12
CA PHE A 50 -12.89 13.61 3.64
C PHE A 50 -13.34 14.84 2.85
N ARG A 51 -14.30 14.69 1.93
CA ARG A 51 -14.87 15.81 1.18
C ARG A 51 -15.54 16.85 2.08
N ILE A 52 -16.31 16.41 3.09
CA ILE A 52 -16.90 17.33 4.08
C ILE A 52 -15.79 18.11 4.78
N TRP A 53 -14.74 17.42 5.22
CA TRP A 53 -13.62 18.06 5.89
C TRP A 53 -12.88 19.06 5.00
N LYS A 54 -12.58 18.73 3.74
CA LYS A 54 -11.90 19.67 2.83
C LYS A 54 -12.75 20.90 2.49
N HIS A 55 -14.08 20.78 2.41
CA HIS A 55 -14.95 21.93 2.14
C HIS A 55 -15.22 22.81 3.36
N THR A 56 -15.37 22.21 4.55
CA THR A 56 -15.83 22.92 5.74
C THR A 56 -14.71 23.25 6.73
N GLY A 57 -13.56 22.60 6.60
CA GLY A 57 -12.48 22.61 7.60
C GLY A 57 -12.80 21.78 8.86
N VAL A 58 -13.98 21.16 8.96
CA VAL A 58 -14.44 20.46 10.16
C VAL A 58 -14.49 18.94 9.94
N LYS A 59 -13.83 18.18 10.83
CA LYS A 59 -13.94 16.71 10.88
C LYS A 59 -15.21 16.30 11.63
N THR A 60 -16.12 15.61 10.96
CA THR A 60 -17.35 15.11 11.58
C THR A 60 -17.03 14.10 12.71
N PRO A 61 -17.99 13.76 13.58
CA PRO A 61 -17.80 12.69 14.57
C PRO A 61 -17.41 11.36 13.92
N ARG A 62 -18.04 11.01 12.78
CA ARG A 62 -17.75 9.79 12.04
C ARG A 62 -16.33 9.80 11.51
N PHE A 63 -15.89 10.92 10.95
CA PHE A 63 -14.53 11.01 10.42
C PHE A 63 -13.47 10.91 11.51
N ARG A 64 -13.72 11.52 12.68
CA ARG A 64 -12.84 11.39 13.85
C ARG A 64 -12.74 9.95 14.33
N GLU A 65 -13.87 9.25 14.45
CA GLU A 65 -13.90 7.83 14.78
C GLU A 65 -13.08 6.99 13.80
N MET A 66 -13.25 7.23 12.50
CA MET A 66 -12.47 6.54 11.46
C MET A 66 -10.97 6.81 11.61
N ILE A 67 -10.57 8.08 11.68
CA ILE A 67 -9.17 8.48 11.87
C ILE A 67 -8.57 7.83 13.12
N ASP A 68 -9.28 7.90 14.25
CA ASP A 68 -8.80 7.35 15.51
C ASP A 68 -8.62 5.83 15.44
N SER A 69 -9.53 5.12 14.78
CA SER A 69 -9.43 3.67 14.57
C SER A 69 -8.32 3.26 13.59
N TRP A 70 -7.91 4.18 12.70
CA TRP A 70 -6.94 3.92 11.62
C TRP A 70 -5.54 4.44 11.91
N LYS A 71 -5.32 5.02 13.09
CA LYS A 71 -3.99 5.44 13.51
C LYS A 71 -2.99 4.29 13.45
N VAL A 72 -1.76 4.59 13.06
CA VAL A 72 -0.66 3.63 13.08
C VAL A 72 0.10 3.75 14.41
N PRO A 73 0.02 2.72 15.29
CA PRO A 73 0.81 2.66 16.51
C PRO A 73 2.30 2.79 16.22
N ARG A 74 3.03 3.40 17.14
CA ARG A 74 4.46 3.67 16.95
C ARG A 74 5.26 2.38 16.77
N GLU A 75 4.82 1.30 17.40
CA GLU A 75 5.46 -0.02 17.36
C GLU A 75 5.38 -0.66 15.97
N GLU A 76 4.36 -0.32 15.19
CA GLU A 76 4.16 -0.83 13.82
C GLU A 76 4.89 0.02 12.77
N ARG A 77 5.31 1.25 13.12
CA ARG A 77 6.02 2.14 12.21
C ARG A 77 7.39 1.58 11.91
N GLY A 78 7.57 1.08 10.69
CA GLY A 78 8.82 0.48 10.22
C GLY A 78 8.83 -1.05 10.20
N MET A 79 7.71 -1.70 10.55
CA MET A 79 7.51 -3.12 10.25
C MET A 79 7.21 -3.30 8.76
N GLU A 80 7.62 -4.45 8.21
CA GLU A 80 7.15 -4.86 6.90
C GLU A 80 5.67 -5.25 7.00
N LEU A 81 4.88 -4.93 5.97
CA LEU A 81 3.44 -5.14 6.00
C LEU A 81 3.09 -6.64 6.14
N GLU A 82 3.91 -7.52 5.58
CA GLU A 82 3.75 -8.98 5.68
C GLU A 82 4.04 -9.56 7.08
N ASP A 83 4.73 -8.81 7.94
CA ASP A 83 4.96 -9.20 9.34
C ASP A 83 3.75 -8.93 10.24
N LEU A 84 2.79 -8.14 9.77
CA LEU A 84 1.59 -7.78 10.53
C LEU A 84 0.53 -8.89 10.47
N PRO A 85 -0.40 -8.96 11.45
CA PRO A 85 -1.58 -9.81 11.34
C PRO A 85 -2.41 -9.43 10.11
N ILE A 86 -3.00 -10.41 9.43
CA ILE A 86 -3.81 -10.21 8.19
C ILE A 86 -4.88 -9.12 8.34
N GLN A 87 -5.52 -9.02 9.51
CA GLN A 87 -6.52 -7.99 9.77
C GLN A 87 -5.90 -6.58 9.71
N ARG A 88 -4.68 -6.44 10.26
CA ARG A 88 -3.94 -5.18 10.26
C ARG A 88 -3.36 -4.87 8.88
N GLU A 89 -2.85 -5.89 8.21
CA GLU A 89 -2.40 -5.83 6.82
C GLU A 89 -3.49 -5.24 5.91
N GLY A 90 -4.68 -5.81 6.05
CA GLY A 90 -5.85 -5.40 5.32
C GLY A 90 -6.34 -4.00 5.68
N GLN A 91 -6.25 -3.60 6.96
CA GLN A 91 -6.56 -2.24 7.38
C GLN A 91 -5.61 -1.21 6.76
N ILE A 92 -4.31 -1.53 6.64
CA ILE A 92 -3.33 -0.66 5.98
C ILE A 92 -3.60 -0.58 4.47
N CYS A 93 -4.00 -1.68 3.82
CA CYS A 93 -4.43 -1.65 2.43
C CYS A 93 -5.66 -0.74 2.23
N LEU A 94 -6.68 -0.86 3.09
CA LEU A 94 -7.85 0.02 3.07
C LEU A 94 -7.46 1.50 3.25
N LEU A 95 -6.55 1.77 4.18
CA LEU A 95 -6.05 3.12 4.43
C LEU A 95 -5.39 3.71 3.17
N CYS A 96 -4.50 2.95 2.53
CA CYS A 96 -3.87 3.36 1.28
C CYS A 96 -4.89 3.63 0.19
N ARG A 97 -5.82 2.69 -0.05
CA ARG A 97 -6.83 2.81 -1.10
C ARG A 97 -7.69 4.05 -0.93
N SER A 98 -8.07 4.33 0.32
CA SER A 98 -8.83 5.51 0.71
C SER A 98 -8.05 6.80 0.40
N ILE A 99 -6.80 6.91 0.87
CA ILE A 99 -5.97 8.10 0.69
C ILE A 99 -5.60 8.31 -0.79
N VAL A 100 -5.07 7.29 -1.45
CA VAL A 100 -4.66 7.34 -2.86
C VAL A 100 -5.86 7.67 -3.74
N GLY A 101 -7.04 7.08 -3.47
CA GLY A 101 -8.26 7.43 -4.20
C GLY A 101 -8.63 8.91 -4.09
N GLN A 102 -8.47 9.53 -2.91
CA GLN A 102 -8.70 10.97 -2.76
C GLN A 102 -7.67 11.82 -3.50
N LEU A 103 -6.38 11.46 -3.42
CA LEU A 103 -5.31 12.18 -4.13
C LEU A 103 -5.50 12.10 -5.65
N MET A 104 -5.87 10.92 -6.17
CA MET A 104 -6.20 10.73 -7.58
C MET A 104 -7.40 11.58 -8.00
N GLN A 105 -8.49 11.58 -7.22
CA GLN A 105 -9.67 12.40 -7.50
C GLN A 105 -9.34 13.90 -7.46
N GLN A 106 -8.55 14.36 -6.48
CA GLN A 106 -8.09 15.75 -6.42
C GLN A 106 -7.25 16.11 -7.63
N ARG A 107 -6.32 15.24 -8.06
CA ARG A 107 -5.50 15.47 -9.24
C ARG A 107 -6.35 15.57 -10.50
N GLN A 108 -7.31 14.68 -10.68
CA GLN A 108 -8.28 14.72 -11.79
C GLN A 108 -9.12 16.01 -11.79
N ASN A 109 -9.38 16.58 -10.62
CA ASN A 109 -10.07 17.86 -10.45
C ASN A 109 -9.15 19.09 -10.56
N GLY A 110 -7.89 18.92 -10.98
CA GLY A 110 -6.96 20.01 -11.26
C GLY A 110 -6.08 20.43 -10.08
N ALA A 111 -6.00 19.63 -9.00
CA ALA A 111 -5.08 19.91 -7.90
C ALA A 111 -3.62 19.98 -8.37
N THR A 112 -2.90 20.97 -7.87
CA THR A 112 -1.47 21.16 -8.13
C THR A 112 -0.63 20.15 -7.34
N ARG A 113 0.67 20.08 -7.64
CA ARG A 113 1.63 19.29 -6.84
C ARG A 113 1.54 19.67 -5.36
N ASP A 114 1.52 20.96 -5.06
CA ASP A 114 1.54 21.46 -3.69
C ASP A 114 0.21 21.16 -2.97
N ASP A 115 -0.93 21.22 -3.67
CA ASP A 115 -2.22 20.80 -3.10
C ASP A 115 -2.23 19.33 -2.68
N LEU A 116 -1.64 18.47 -3.52
CA LEU A 116 -1.50 17.04 -3.23
C LEU A 116 -0.49 16.78 -2.11
N PHE A 117 0.61 17.53 -2.09
CA PHE A 117 1.62 17.45 -1.03
C PHE A 117 1.00 17.76 0.32
N GLU A 118 0.34 18.92 0.43
CA GLU A 118 -0.29 19.38 1.67
C GLU A 118 -1.36 18.40 2.13
N THR A 119 -2.18 17.90 1.20
CA THR A 119 -3.20 16.90 1.53
C THR A 119 -2.59 15.59 2.02
N ALA A 120 -1.58 15.06 1.33
CA ALA A 120 -0.91 13.82 1.72
C ALA A 120 -0.23 13.97 3.08
N TYR A 121 0.41 15.12 3.33
CA TYR A 121 1.09 15.42 4.60
C TYR A 121 0.10 15.56 5.76
N GLU A 122 -1.00 16.28 5.53
CA GLU A 122 -2.09 16.46 6.51
C GLU A 122 -2.70 15.12 6.91
N LEU A 123 -2.92 14.22 5.94
CA LEU A 123 -3.41 12.87 6.18
C LEU A 123 -2.38 12.00 6.91
N CYS A 124 -1.12 11.99 6.46
CA CYS A 124 -0.05 11.20 7.06
C CYS A 124 0.14 11.50 8.54
N THR A 125 0.15 12.79 8.90
CA THR A 125 0.31 13.24 10.29
C THR A 125 -0.96 13.05 11.11
N THR A 126 -2.15 13.30 10.56
CA THR A 126 -3.43 13.08 11.25
C THR A 126 -3.64 11.61 11.62
N LEU A 127 -3.28 10.70 10.71
CA LEU A 127 -3.38 9.26 10.88
C LEU A 127 -2.14 8.66 11.56
N GLN A 128 -1.15 9.49 11.88
CA GLN A 128 0.11 9.08 12.51
C GLN A 128 0.78 7.91 11.78
N ILE A 129 0.72 7.93 10.43
CA ILE A 129 1.30 6.87 9.58
C ILE A 129 2.80 6.77 9.86
N GLN A 130 3.46 7.93 9.98
CA GLN A 130 4.85 8.08 10.39
C GLN A 130 5.03 9.35 11.25
N GLU A 131 6.24 9.57 11.76
CA GLU A 131 6.61 10.85 12.36
C GLU A 131 6.56 11.99 11.32
N PRO A 132 6.27 13.24 11.72
CA PRO A 132 6.05 14.34 10.76
C PRO A 132 7.20 14.59 9.78
N ASP A 133 8.44 14.50 10.23
CA ASP A 133 9.64 14.65 9.39
C ASP A 133 9.77 13.53 8.36
N VAL A 134 9.42 12.30 8.75
CA VAL A 134 9.38 11.14 7.85
C VAL A 134 8.23 11.28 6.85
N CYS A 135 7.03 11.69 7.30
CA CYS A 135 5.91 12.00 6.40
C CYS A 135 6.32 13.01 5.33
N TYR A 136 6.95 14.12 5.74
CA TYR A 136 7.43 15.15 4.82
C TYR A 136 8.41 14.57 3.79
N GLY A 137 9.47 13.90 4.26
CA GLY A 137 10.52 13.39 3.38
C GLY A 137 10.04 12.32 2.40
N VAL A 138 9.22 11.38 2.87
CA VAL A 138 8.68 10.31 2.01
C VAL A 138 7.76 10.89 0.94
N ILE A 139 6.89 11.84 1.29
CA ILE A 139 5.99 12.46 0.31
C ILE A 139 6.80 13.28 -0.70
N GLU A 140 7.73 14.12 -0.24
CA GLU A 140 8.52 15.01 -1.10
C GLU A 140 9.29 14.25 -2.18
N ILE A 141 9.89 13.11 -1.81
CA ILE A 141 10.69 12.29 -2.74
C ILE A 141 9.81 11.57 -3.77
N ASN A 142 8.56 11.24 -3.42
CA ASN A 142 7.72 10.36 -4.24
C ASN A 142 6.57 11.07 -4.98
N ILE A 143 6.24 12.32 -4.63
CA ILE A 143 5.03 12.97 -5.13
C ILE A 143 5.02 13.13 -6.66
N ASP A 144 6.15 13.49 -7.27
CA ASP A 144 6.22 13.70 -8.72
C ASP A 144 6.04 12.37 -9.49
N PHE A 145 6.49 11.26 -8.91
CA PHE A 145 6.26 9.92 -9.46
C PHE A 145 4.77 9.55 -9.43
N PHE A 146 4.09 9.80 -8.31
CA PHE A 146 2.65 9.54 -8.20
C PHE A 146 1.84 10.45 -9.14
N ILE A 147 2.19 11.74 -9.24
CA ILE A 147 1.55 12.66 -10.19
C ILE A 147 1.70 12.15 -11.62
N TYR A 148 2.91 11.72 -12.01
CA TYR A 148 3.13 11.15 -13.33
C TYR A 148 2.24 9.93 -13.59
N ILE A 149 2.11 9.02 -12.62
CA ILE A 149 1.21 7.86 -12.73
C ILE A 149 -0.24 8.33 -12.91
N PHE A 150 -0.72 9.22 -12.05
CA PHE A 150 -2.11 9.69 -12.08
C PHE A 150 -2.46 10.36 -13.40
N ASP A 151 -1.52 11.12 -13.98
CA ASP A 151 -1.73 11.83 -15.24
C ASP A 151 -1.66 10.91 -16.47
N ASN A 152 -0.84 9.85 -16.42
CA ASN A 152 -0.57 8.99 -17.58
C ASN A 152 -1.34 7.66 -17.55
N ARG A 153 -1.99 7.31 -16.44
CA ARG A 153 -2.77 6.07 -16.26
C ARG A 153 -4.15 6.37 -15.67
N PRO A 154 -5.03 7.08 -16.40
CA PRO A 154 -6.32 7.53 -15.87
C PRO A 154 -7.32 6.38 -15.60
N SER A 155 -7.11 5.19 -16.17
CA SER A 155 -7.89 3.98 -15.90
C SER A 155 -7.48 3.26 -14.62
N LEU A 156 -6.33 3.62 -14.04
CA LEU A 156 -5.78 2.96 -12.86
C LEU A 156 -6.66 3.22 -11.64
N GLY A 157 -6.97 2.17 -10.88
CA GLY A 157 -7.66 2.26 -9.61
C GLY A 157 -6.68 2.42 -8.43
N SER A 158 -7.16 2.97 -7.31
CA SER A 158 -6.37 3.05 -6.08
C SER A 158 -6.07 1.67 -5.48
N ASP A 159 -6.93 0.69 -5.73
CA ASP A 159 -6.73 -0.73 -5.42
C ASP A 159 -5.50 -1.29 -6.15
N THR A 160 -5.35 -1.03 -7.45
CA THR A 160 -4.16 -1.44 -8.22
C THR A 160 -2.90 -0.78 -7.68
N VAL A 161 -2.93 0.55 -7.45
CA VAL A 161 -1.77 1.29 -6.93
C VAL A 161 -1.31 0.71 -5.59
N CYS A 162 -2.24 0.54 -4.65
CA CYS A 162 -1.91 0.04 -3.32
C CYS A 162 -1.45 -1.42 -3.34
N ALA A 163 -2.04 -2.26 -4.19
CA ALA A 163 -1.58 -3.64 -4.37
C ALA A 163 -0.15 -3.71 -4.92
N VAL A 164 0.24 -2.82 -5.83
CA VAL A 164 1.61 -2.76 -6.37
C VAL A 164 2.61 -2.23 -5.33
N ILE A 165 2.23 -1.25 -4.52
CA ILE A 165 3.08 -0.69 -3.45
C ILE A 165 3.37 -1.75 -2.39
N PHE A 166 2.34 -2.46 -1.95
CA PHE A 166 2.41 -3.32 -0.79
C PHE A 166 2.74 -4.76 -1.11
N GLN A 167 2.36 -5.25 -2.30
CA GLN A 167 2.57 -6.64 -2.75
C GLN A 167 2.14 -7.67 -1.71
N SER A 168 1.08 -7.32 -1.00
CA SER A 168 0.72 -7.98 0.23
C SER A 168 -0.47 -8.90 0.02
N SER A 169 -0.54 -9.86 0.90
CA SER A 169 -1.55 -10.91 0.99
C SER A 169 -3.00 -10.38 1.10
N ALA A 170 -3.20 -9.27 1.81
CA ALA A 170 -4.48 -8.59 2.01
C ALA A 170 -4.69 -7.40 1.06
N CYS A 171 -3.70 -7.04 0.24
CA CYS A 171 -3.79 -6.00 -0.80
C CYS A 171 -3.58 -6.62 -2.18
N ILE A 172 -4.57 -7.37 -2.64
CA ILE A 172 -4.46 -8.23 -3.82
C ILE A 172 -4.48 -7.40 -5.11
N LEU A 173 -3.52 -7.66 -5.99
CA LEU A 173 -3.52 -7.17 -7.36
C LEU A 173 -4.47 -8.01 -8.21
N SER A 174 -5.56 -7.41 -8.67
CA SER A 174 -6.58 -8.06 -9.52
C SER A 174 -6.74 -7.41 -10.90
N ASP A 175 -5.90 -6.42 -11.22
CA ASP A 175 -5.98 -5.66 -12.47
C ASP A 175 -5.47 -6.48 -13.67
N PRO A 176 -6.32 -6.82 -14.66
CA PRO A 176 -5.89 -7.58 -15.83
C PRO A 176 -4.80 -6.88 -16.64
N GLU A 177 -4.74 -5.54 -16.68
CA GLU A 177 -3.68 -4.83 -17.40
C GLU A 177 -2.28 -5.14 -16.83
N PHE A 178 -2.20 -5.50 -15.54
CA PHE A 178 -0.97 -5.91 -14.88
C PHE A 178 -0.73 -7.41 -14.90
N LEU A 179 -1.79 -8.22 -14.96
CA LEU A 179 -1.70 -9.68 -14.86
C LEU A 179 -1.57 -10.35 -16.24
N ASP A 180 -2.17 -9.77 -17.28
CA ASP A 180 -2.26 -10.35 -18.62
C ASP A 180 -1.05 -9.99 -19.48
N TRP A 181 0.13 -10.45 -19.06
CA TRP A 181 1.34 -10.40 -19.88
C TRP A 181 1.91 -11.80 -20.12
N SER A 182 2.59 -11.95 -21.24
CA SER A 182 3.29 -13.19 -21.59
C SER A 182 4.66 -12.88 -22.18
N VAL A 183 5.62 -13.77 -21.95
CA VAL A 183 6.93 -13.72 -22.60
C VAL A 183 7.01 -14.88 -23.57
N ASN A 184 7.30 -14.55 -24.83
CA ASN A 184 7.59 -15.57 -25.82
C ASN A 184 8.94 -16.22 -25.50
N VAL A 185 8.96 -17.56 -25.44
CA VAL A 185 10.17 -18.34 -25.25
C VAL A 185 10.45 -19.19 -26.48
N ASP A 186 11.73 -19.34 -26.83
CA ASP A 186 12.15 -20.22 -27.92
C ASP A 186 12.01 -21.70 -27.52
N ALA A 187 12.24 -22.61 -28.46
CA ALA A 187 12.18 -24.05 -28.20
C ALA A 187 13.19 -24.55 -27.14
N SER A 188 14.19 -23.72 -26.78
CA SER A 188 15.16 -23.98 -25.71
C SER A 188 14.80 -23.32 -24.38
N GLY A 189 13.63 -22.67 -24.28
CA GLY A 189 13.15 -22.01 -23.07
C GLY A 189 13.78 -20.64 -22.80
N ARG A 190 14.47 -20.04 -23.78
CA ARG A 190 15.06 -18.70 -23.64
C ARG A 190 14.08 -17.63 -24.09
N PRO A 191 14.00 -16.47 -23.40
CA PRO A 191 13.18 -15.36 -23.84
C PRO A 191 13.54 -14.96 -25.28
N VAL A 192 12.54 -14.91 -26.15
CA VAL A 192 12.69 -14.37 -27.50
C VAL A 192 12.78 -12.86 -27.35
N THR A 193 13.99 -12.35 -27.12
CA THR A 193 14.23 -10.91 -27.13
C THR A 193 14.14 -10.42 -28.56
N VAL A 194 12.99 -9.92 -28.98
CA VAL A 194 12.93 -9.06 -30.16
C VAL A 194 13.61 -7.77 -29.76
N SER A 195 14.93 -7.70 -29.92
CA SER A 195 15.65 -6.43 -29.86
C SER A 195 15.08 -5.56 -30.98
N LEU A 196 14.10 -4.73 -30.66
CA LEU A 196 13.74 -3.59 -31.47
C LEU A 196 15.01 -2.75 -31.58
N LYS A 197 15.71 -2.88 -32.71
CA LYS A 197 16.73 -1.92 -33.16
C LYS A 197 16.04 -0.58 -33.38
N LEU A 198 15.73 0.13 -32.30
CA LEU A 198 15.07 1.42 -32.32
C LEU A 198 15.68 2.37 -31.29
N PHE A 199 17.00 2.27 -31.10
CA PHE A 199 17.83 3.39 -30.65
C PHE A 199 19.18 3.29 -31.38
N LYS A 200 19.23 3.81 -32.62
CA LYS A 200 20.49 4.32 -33.14
C LYS A 200 20.75 5.61 -32.36
N ILE A 201 21.61 5.54 -31.36
CA ILE A 201 22.30 6.73 -30.88
C ILE A 201 23.29 7.07 -31.99
N ASP A 202 22.90 8.00 -32.87
CA ASP A 202 23.87 8.62 -33.75
C ASP A 202 24.90 9.30 -32.87
N LYS A 203 26.14 8.80 -32.91
CA LYS A 203 27.27 9.50 -32.31
C LYS A 203 27.37 10.85 -32.99
N ILE A 204 27.13 11.91 -32.23
CA ILE A 204 27.53 13.27 -32.60
C ILE A 204 29.06 13.23 -32.69
N GLY A 205 29.57 13.36 -33.92
CA GLY A 205 30.95 13.70 -34.22
C GLY A 205 31.06 15.18 -34.54
#